data_AF-A0A2Z4RIB2-F1
#
_entry.id   AF-A0A2Z4RIB2-F1
#
_cell.length_a   1.000
_cell.length_b   1.000
_cell.length_c   1.000
_cell.angle_alpha   90.00
_cell.angle_beta   90.00
_cell.angle_gamma   90.00
#
_symmetry.space_group_name_H-M   'P 1'
#
loop_
_entity.id
_entity.type
_entity.pdbx_description
1 polymer ?
#
loop_
_entity_poly.entity_id
_entity_poly.type
_entity_poly.pdbx_seq_one_letter_code
_entity_poly.pdbx_strand_id
1 'polypeptide(L)' 'MPPECQLFGTLGCHLCEVAEALLMEFVERGLLVELVDIADDETWFQAYSLRIPVLRRVDTGAELGWPFGSDDVVDFLR' A
#
# COMPACT_ATOMS: atom_id res chain seq x y z
N MET A 1 6.94 -15.44 8.05
CA MET A 1 6.40 -14.15 8.50
C MET A 1 6.03 -13.39 7.25
N PRO A 2 4.87 -12.69 7.20
CA PRO A 2 4.53 -11.88 6.04
C PRO A 2 5.60 -10.80 5.82
N PRO A 3 5.86 -10.38 4.57
CA PRO A 3 6.82 -9.31 4.29
C PRO A 3 6.31 -7.98 4.86
N GLU A 4 7.23 -7.12 5.27
CA GLU A 4 6.90 -5.73 5.60
C GLU A 4 6.54 -4.98 4.32
N CYS A 5 5.50 -4.16 4.40
CA CYS A 5 4.96 -3.41 3.27
C CYS A 5 4.80 -1.93 3.60
N GLN A 6 4.75 -1.11 2.55
CA GLN A 6 4.44 0.31 2.59
C GLN A 6 3.21 0.57 1.73
N LEU A 7 2.24 1.33 2.23
CA LEU A 7 1.12 1.83 1.43
C LEU A 7 1.37 3.30 1.12
N PHE A 8 1.68 3.59 -0.14
CA PHE A 8 1.84 4.96 -0.63
C PHE A 8 0.46 5.57 -0.88
N GLY A 9 0.22 6.72 -0.27
CA GLY A 9 -1.06 7.43 -0.33
C GLY A 9 -0.91 8.91 0.01
N THR A 10 -2.05 9.59 0.19
CA THR A 10 -2.11 10.95 0.74
C THR A 10 -3.29 11.06 1.69
N LEU A 11 -3.17 11.92 2.70
CA LEU A 11 -4.31 12.27 3.55
C LEU A 11 -5.50 12.81 2.75
N GLY A 12 -6.71 12.38 3.11
CA GLY A 12 -7.95 12.79 2.44
C GLY A 12 -8.21 12.14 1.08
N CYS A 13 -7.42 11.14 0.68
CA CYS A 13 -7.69 10.36 -0.52
C CYS A 13 -8.63 9.19 -0.20
N HIS A 14 -9.86 9.26 -0.71
CA HIS A 14 -10.88 8.24 -0.49
C HIS A 14 -10.42 6.83 -0.91
N LEU A 15 -9.70 6.71 -2.03
CA LEU A 15 -9.21 5.40 -2.48
C LEU A 15 -8.16 4.83 -1.52
N CYS A 16 -7.32 5.68 -0.91
CA CYS A 16 -6.35 5.24 0.10
C CYS A 16 -7.06 4.72 1.34
N GLU A 17 -8.11 5.41 1.82
CA GLU A 17 -8.93 4.94 2.95
C GLU A 17 -9.55 3.56 2.69
N VAL A 18 -10.02 3.30 1.46
CA VAL A 18 -10.55 1.99 1.06
C VAL A 18 -9.45 0.92 1.07
N ALA A 19 -8.27 1.23 0.51
CA ALA A 19 -7.15 0.29 0.50
C ALA A 19 -6.62 -0.01 1.92
N GLU A 20 -6.53 1.00 2.79
CA GLU A 20 -6.17 0.85 4.21
C GLU A 20 -7.15 -0.07 4.93
N ALA A 21 -8.45 0.16 4.77
CA ALA A 21 -9.49 -0.68 5.37
C ALA A 21 -9.41 -2.15 4.91
N LEU A 22 -9.08 -2.39 3.63
CA LEU A 22 -8.84 -3.74 3.12
C LEU A 22 -7.62 -4.39 3.76
N LEU A 23 -6.52 -3.63 3.92
CA LEU A 23 -5.27 -4.14 4.47
C LEU A 23 -5.34 -4.39 5.99
N MET A 24 -6.26 -3.75 6.71
CA MET A 24 -6.47 -3.99 8.15
C MET A 24 -6.71 -5.46 8.49
N GLU A 25 -7.45 -6.20 7.66
CA GLU A 25 -7.70 -7.64 7.86
C GLU A 25 -6.39 -8.46 7.85
N PHE A 26 -5.38 -8.00 7.11
CA PHE A 26 -4.07 -8.63 7.03
C PHE A 26 -3.15 -8.18 8.16
N VAL A 27 -3.25 -6.91 8.57
CA VAL A 27 -2.52 -6.37 9.73
C VAL A 27 -2.92 -7.10 11.00
N GLU A 28 -4.21 -7.37 11.19
CA GLU A 28 -4.72 -8.19 12.30
C GLU A 28 -4.16 -9.62 12.29
N ARG A 29 -3.72 -10.11 11.12
CA ARG A 29 -3.09 -11.41 10.91
C ARG A 29 -1.55 -11.34 10.90
N GLY A 30 -0.98 -10.19 11.24
CA GLY A 30 0.46 -9.97 11.45
C GLY A 30 1.21 -9.37 10.28
N LEU A 31 0.54 -8.88 9.23
CA LEU A 31 1.19 -8.07 8.20
C LEU A 31 1.62 -6.72 8.81
N LEU A 32 2.84 -6.29 8.54
CA LEU A 32 3.30 -4.94 8.90
C LEU A 32 3.14 -4.03 7.69
N VAL A 33 2.36 -2.96 7.85
CA VAL A 33 2.15 -1.95 6.81
C VAL A 33 2.45 -0.57 7.37
N GLU A 34 3.41 0.13 6.77
CA GLU A 34 3.67 1.55 7.02
C GLU A 34 2.85 2.39 6.03
N LEU A 35 2.16 3.42 6.51
CA LEU A 35 1.52 4.40 5.64
C LEU A 35 2.54 5.48 5.26
N VAL A 36 2.74 5.69 3.97
CA VAL A 36 3.69 6.67 3.43
C VAL A 36 2.91 7.77 2.72
N ASP A 37 2.90 8.96 3.29
CA ASP A 37 2.34 10.15 2.64
C ASP A 37 3.31 10.65 1.57
N ILE A 38 2.83 10.70 0.32
CA ILE A 38 3.63 11.16 -0.81
C ILE A 38 3.59 12.68 -1.00
N ALA A 39 2.73 13.41 -0.28
CA ALA A 39 2.50 14.84 -0.51
C ALA A 39 3.73 15.72 -0.22
N ASP A 40 4.54 15.32 0.76
CA ASP A 40 5.69 16.11 1.23
C ASP A 40 7.03 15.67 0.61
N ASP A 41 7.06 14.58 -0.18
CA ASP A 41 8.26 14.07 -0.85
C ASP A 41 8.09 14.19 -2.37
N GLU A 42 8.86 15.10 -2.99
CA GLU A 42 8.79 15.35 -4.42
C GLU A 42 9.07 14.09 -5.27
N THR A 43 9.93 13.18 -4.79
CA THR A 43 10.25 11.93 -5.48
C THR A 43 9.04 11.01 -5.50
N TRP A 44 8.37 10.84 -4.35
CA TRP A 44 7.18 10.00 -4.25
C TRP A 44 5.97 10.62 -4.92
N PHE A 45 5.81 11.94 -4.82
CA PHE A 45 4.75 12.66 -5.51
C PHE A 45 4.83 12.46 -7.03
N GLN A 46 6.02 12.61 -7.62
CA GLN A 46 6.22 12.38 -9.06
C GLN A 46 5.98 10.92 -9.45
N ALA A 47 6.37 9.97 -8.61
CA ALA A 47 6.22 8.54 -8.88
C ALA A 47 4.77 8.04 -8.76
N TYR A 48 4.00 8.55 -7.79
CA TYR A 48 2.76 7.92 -7.34
C TYR A 48 1.51 8.80 -7.40
N SER A 49 1.59 10.12 -7.64
CA SER A 49 0.42 11.02 -7.60
C SER A 49 -0.77 10.59 -8.47
N LEU A 50 -0.53 9.86 -9.56
CA LEU A 50 -1.58 9.33 -10.46
C LEU A 50 -1.90 7.84 -10.23
N ARG A 51 -1.23 7.19 -9.28
CA ARG A 51 -1.28 5.75 -9.04
C ARG A 51 -1.76 5.38 -7.63
N ILE A 52 -1.70 6.30 -6.66
CA ILE A 52 -2.12 6.01 -5.28
C ILE A 52 -3.57 5.52 -5.21
N PRO A 53 -3.87 4.55 -4.33
CA PRO A 53 -2.94 3.87 -3.42
C PRO A 53 -2.06 2.79 -4.09
N VAL A 54 -0.83 2.64 -3.61
CA VAL A 54 0.09 1.58 -4.06
C VAL A 54 0.68 0.84 -2.85
N LEU A 55 0.48 -0.47 -2.79
CA LEU A 55 1.13 -1.32 -1.79
C LEU A 55 2.48 -1.79 -2.33
N ARG A 56 3.56 -1.55 -1.60
CA ARG A 56 4.91 -1.94 -1.97
C ARG A 56 5.51 -2.86 -0.92
N ARG A 57 6.16 -3.94 -1.35
CA ARG A 57 6.96 -4.77 -0.46
C ARG A 57 8.33 -4.14 -0.18
N VAL A 58 8.75 -4.10 1.08
CA VAL A 58 10.05 -3.55 1.48
C VAL A 58 11.20 -4.46 1.06
N ASP A 59 11.00 -5.78 1.10
CA ASP A 59 12.03 -6.78 0.83
C ASP A 59 12.45 -6.87 -0.65
N THR A 60 11.52 -6.62 -1.57
CA THR A 60 11.70 -6.83 -3.02
C THR A 60 11.48 -5.56 -3.84
N GLY A 61 10.82 -4.56 -3.27
CA GLY A 61 10.36 -3.38 -4.01
C GLY A 61 9.21 -3.66 -4.98
N ALA A 62 8.63 -4.86 -4.97
CA ALA A 62 7.46 -5.18 -5.80
C ALA A 62 6.28 -4.30 -5.40
N GLU A 63 5.46 -3.93 -6.38
CA GLU A 63 4.33 -3.01 -6.20
C GLU A 63 3.02 -3.68 -6.66
N LEU A 64 1.97 -3.47 -5.88
CA LEU A 64 0.58 -3.76 -6.20
C LEU A 64 -0.17 -2.43 -6.25
N GLY A 65 -0.49 -1.98 -7.46
CA GLY A 65 -1.23 -0.74 -7.70
C GLY A 65 -2.74 -0.96 -7.60
N TRP A 66 -3.45 0.06 -7.13
CA TRP A 66 -4.92 0.07 -7.13
C TRP A 66 -5.50 -0.05 -8.56
N PRO A 67 -6.65 -0.70 -8.76
CA PRO A 67 -7.47 -1.42 -7.77
C PRO A 67 -6.98 -2.83 -7.47
N PHE A 68 -7.11 -3.25 -6.20
CA PHE A 68 -6.84 -4.61 -5.75
C PHE A 68 -7.84 -5.09 -4.70
N GLY A 69 -8.09 -6.40 -4.66
CA GLY A 69 -8.90 -7.09 -3.66
C GLY A 69 -8.06 -7.95 -2.70
N SER A 70 -8.72 -8.61 -1.75
CA SER A 70 -8.04 -9.47 -0.77
C SER A 70 -7.27 -10.63 -1.41
N ASP A 71 -7.80 -11.24 -2.47
CA ASP A 71 -7.11 -12.32 -3.20
C ASP A 71 -5.82 -11.82 -3.88
N ASP A 72 -5.83 -10.62 -4.47
CA ASP A 72 -4.65 -10.00 -5.07
C ASP A 72 -3.56 -9.76 -4.01
N VAL A 73 -3.96 -9.29 -2.81
CA VAL A 73 -3.05 -9.11 -1.68
C VAL A 73 -2.47 -10.45 -1.21
N VAL A 74 -3.29 -11.50 -1.10
CA VAL A 74 -2.82 -12.84 -0.73
C VAL A 74 -1.78 -13.33 -1.74
N ASP A 75 -2.06 -13.21 -3.04
CA ASP A 75 -1.15 -13.64 -4.09
C ASP A 75 0.14 -12.81 -4.11
N PHE A 76 0.04 -11.50 -3.86
CA PHE A 76 1.18 -10.58 -3.80
C PHE A 76 2.12 -10.82 -2.61
N LEU A 77 1.57 -11.28 -1.47
CA LEU A 77 2.33 -11.55 -0.24
C LEU A 77 2.99 -12.94 -0.22
N ARG A 78 2.77 -13.79 -1.24
CA ARG A 78 3.48 -15.07 -1.37
C ARG A 78 4.98 -14.89 -1.60
#